data_AF-A0A7K0BIX0-F1
#
_entry.id   AF-A0A7K0BIX0-F1
#
_cell.length_a   1.000
_cell.length_b   1.000
_cell.length_c   1.000
_cell.angle_alpha   90.00
_cell.angle_beta   90.00
_cell.angle_gamma   90.00
#
_symmetry.space_group_name_H-M   'P 1'
#
loop_
_entity.id
_entity.type
_entity.pdbx_description
1 polymer ?
#
loop_
_entity_poly.entity_id
_entity_poly.type
_entity_poly.pdbx_seq_one_letter_code
_entity_poly.pdbx_strand_id
1 'polypeptide(L)'
;MKIKFLFFLLISVVGFSQNKKINEEYDYINNYYQFVYQARYEYLNKNYQKAYDLLKIAEKNCPLLNQMGIYEPTILAACAVKLGKQKEALNYIEFTLKEFGTKFSYIENDSVFHELKTYKRWKKIKNNAEKYFKNYSNKVDFQLRKELNFMSIEDQRVRVDGFDAEGAKIVDSVNNEKLKKIVANCDCYPNYSINLVGNYDVDEFDPEISVLVMHINSERAEYWKPIFLDLIRRGRAPASIYGDLIDSNLRINGVFDYGIYQNVGPDRINDYENLDKRRIAVGLPTRAYQDFVYEYWQREYRKYKKQNGN
;
A
#
# COMPACT_ATOMS: atom_id res chain seq x y z
N MET A 1 -42.23 10.05 -54.74
CA MET A 1 -42.80 9.40 -53.54
C MET A 1 -42.15 8.03 -53.41
N LYS A 2 -41.72 7.52 -52.26
CA LYS A 2 -41.69 7.98 -50.87
C LYS A 2 -40.81 6.97 -50.11
N ILE A 3 -39.96 7.48 -49.21
CA ILE A 3 -39.60 6.92 -47.89
C ILE A 3 -38.64 5.71 -47.91
N LYS A 4 -37.32 5.90 -47.71
CA LYS A 4 -36.60 6.01 -46.42
C LYS A 4 -36.87 4.83 -45.47
N PHE A 5 -35.89 3.94 -45.30
CA PHE A 5 -35.47 3.52 -43.97
C PHE A 5 -33.96 3.26 -43.95
N LEU A 6 -33.28 4.16 -43.26
CA LEU A 6 -31.88 4.14 -42.88
C LEU A 6 -31.78 3.20 -41.67
N PHE A 7 -31.23 1.99 -41.84
CA PHE A 7 -30.94 1.12 -40.71
C PHE A 7 -29.57 1.48 -40.14
N PHE A 8 -29.59 2.48 -39.26
CA PHE A 8 -28.62 2.67 -38.20
C PHE A 8 -28.77 1.49 -37.23
N LEU A 9 -27.77 0.60 -37.18
CA LEU A 9 -27.46 -0.06 -35.92
C LEU A 9 -25.96 0.12 -35.69
N LEU A 10 -25.66 1.22 -35.01
CA LEU A 10 -24.43 1.37 -34.26
C LEU A 10 -24.27 0.14 -33.38
N ILE A 11 -23.41 -0.78 -33.79
CA ILE A 11 -22.66 -1.56 -32.83
C ILE A 11 -21.68 -0.55 -32.24
N SER A 12 -22.14 0.16 -31.20
CA SER A 12 -21.30 0.80 -30.22
C SER A 12 -20.53 -0.31 -29.53
N VAL A 13 -19.47 -0.77 -30.21
CA VAL A 13 -18.30 -1.34 -29.56
C VAL A 13 -17.89 -0.24 -28.60
N VAL A 14 -18.24 -0.43 -27.33
CA VAL A 14 -17.55 0.19 -26.21
C VAL A 14 -16.14 -0.40 -26.27
N GLY A 15 -15.38 0.10 -27.25
CA GLY A 15 -13.95 0.07 -27.18
C GLY A 15 -13.66 0.95 -26.01
N PHE A 16 -13.46 0.32 -24.85
CA PHE A 16 -12.60 0.86 -23.82
C PHE A 16 -11.38 1.38 -24.56
N SER A 17 -11.34 2.69 -24.73
CA SER A 17 -10.22 3.40 -25.27
C SER A 17 -9.09 3.14 -24.29
N GLN A 18 -8.34 2.06 -24.54
CA GLN A 18 -7.03 1.78 -23.96
C GLN A 18 -6.02 2.80 -24.50
N ASN A 19 -6.36 4.10 -24.45
CA ASN A 19 -5.45 5.19 -24.72
C ASN A 19 -4.62 5.45 -23.47
N LYS A 20 -3.81 4.45 -23.14
CA LYS A 20 -2.49 4.58 -22.53
C LYS A 20 -1.76 3.26 -22.72
N LYS A 21 -1.08 3.11 -23.86
CA LYS A 21 0.12 2.26 -23.92
C LYS A 21 1.14 2.89 -22.97
N ILE A 22 1.10 2.51 -21.70
CA ILE A 22 2.18 2.76 -20.75
C ILE A 22 3.08 1.53 -20.85
N ASN A 23 4.30 1.75 -21.34
CA ASN A 23 5.47 0.87 -21.37
C ASN A 23 5.36 -0.38 -20.48
N GLU A 24 5.67 -1.56 -21.04
CA GLU A 24 5.93 -2.85 -20.35
C GLU A 24 5.62 -2.80 -18.84
N GLU A 25 4.37 -3.08 -18.48
CA GLU A 25 3.96 -2.96 -17.09
C GLU A 25 4.78 -3.91 -16.22
N TYR A 26 5.48 -3.35 -15.24
CA TYR A 26 6.24 -4.11 -14.24
C TYR A 26 5.35 -5.15 -13.57
N ASP A 27 5.89 -6.34 -13.35
CA ASP A 27 5.23 -7.40 -12.57
C ASP A 27 5.80 -7.40 -11.15
N TYR A 28 5.13 -6.67 -10.26
CA TYR A 28 5.51 -6.52 -8.85
C TYR A 28 5.29 -7.80 -8.04
N ILE A 29 4.33 -8.64 -8.43
CA ILE A 29 4.09 -9.93 -7.77
C ILE A 29 5.32 -10.82 -7.93
N ASN A 30 5.79 -10.98 -9.16
CA ASN A 30 6.88 -11.91 -9.46
C ASN A 30 8.27 -11.30 -9.23
N ASN A 31 8.43 -9.97 -9.35
CA ASN A 31 9.77 -9.37 -9.40
C ASN A 31 10.08 -8.38 -8.27
N TYR A 32 9.16 -8.14 -7.33
CA TYR A 32 9.31 -7.08 -6.33
C TYR A 32 8.97 -7.51 -4.89
N TYR A 33 7.71 -7.89 -4.61
CA TYR A 33 7.21 -7.96 -3.22
C TYR A 33 8.03 -8.90 -2.32
N GLN A 34 8.38 -10.10 -2.81
CA GLN A 34 9.12 -11.06 -1.99
C GLN A 34 10.55 -10.58 -1.67
N PHE A 35 11.22 -9.90 -2.60
CA PHE A 35 12.52 -9.28 -2.32
C PHE A 35 12.42 -8.21 -1.25
N VAL A 36 11.36 -7.39 -1.29
CA VAL A 36 11.12 -6.36 -0.30
C VAL A 36 10.83 -6.93 1.08
N TYR A 37 9.99 -7.96 1.19
CA TYR A 37 9.71 -8.61 2.47
C TYR A 37 10.97 -9.25 3.05
N GLN A 38 11.72 -9.98 2.22
CA GLN A 38 12.98 -10.56 2.66
C GLN A 38 13.98 -9.47 3.08
N ALA A 39 14.06 -8.36 2.34
CA ALA A 39 14.94 -7.26 2.70
C ALA A 39 14.58 -6.64 4.05
N ARG A 40 13.30 -6.41 4.33
CA ARG A 40 12.85 -5.89 5.63
C ARG A 40 13.17 -6.87 6.75
N TYR A 41 12.98 -8.17 6.54
CA TYR A 41 13.39 -9.19 7.50
C TYR A 41 14.90 -9.08 7.83
N GLU A 42 15.75 -8.99 6.81
CA GLU A 42 17.20 -8.86 6.99
C GLU A 42 17.59 -7.54 7.66
N TYR A 43 16.92 -6.44 7.30
CA TYR A 43 17.12 -5.13 7.90
C TYR A 43 16.81 -5.14 9.40
N LEU A 44 15.67 -5.71 9.80
CA LEU A 44 15.26 -5.84 11.20
C LEU A 44 16.21 -6.74 12.00
N ASN A 45 16.87 -7.70 11.34
CA ASN A 45 17.93 -8.52 11.91
C ASN A 45 19.34 -7.89 11.81
N LYS A 46 19.44 -6.63 11.37
CA LYS A 46 20.69 -5.85 11.21
C LYS A 46 21.66 -6.43 10.17
N ASN A 47 21.18 -7.29 9.28
CA ASN A 47 21.94 -7.81 8.14
C ASN A 47 21.92 -6.79 6.98
N TYR A 48 22.49 -5.61 7.22
CA TYR A 48 22.35 -4.43 6.34
C TYR A 48 22.83 -4.66 4.90
N GLN A 49 23.89 -5.44 4.71
CA GLN A 49 24.40 -5.77 3.37
C GLN A 49 23.36 -6.57 2.57
N LYS A 50 22.83 -7.64 3.17
CA LYS A 50 21.83 -8.49 2.51
C LYS A 50 20.51 -7.76 2.26
N ALA A 51 20.06 -6.95 3.22
CA ALA A 51 18.90 -6.10 3.06
C ALA A 51 19.07 -5.10 1.90
N TYR A 52 20.24 -4.45 1.82
CA TYR A 52 20.59 -3.55 0.72
C TYR A 52 20.55 -4.29 -0.62
N ASP A 53 21.24 -5.43 -0.74
CA ASP A 53 21.32 -6.18 -1.99
C ASP A 53 19.94 -6.63 -2.50
N LEU A 54 19.08 -7.12 -1.60
CA LEU A 54 17.70 -7.49 -1.92
C LEU A 54 16.85 -6.30 -2.41
N LEU A 55 16.95 -5.14 -1.76
CA LEU A 55 16.24 -3.94 -2.22
C LEU A 55 16.79 -3.38 -3.53
N LYS A 56 18.09 -3.53 -3.79
CA LYS A 56 18.68 -3.16 -5.09
C LYS A 56 18.22 -4.09 -6.21
N ILE A 57 18.00 -5.38 -5.93
CA ILE A 57 17.38 -6.31 -6.87
C ILE A 57 15.93 -5.88 -7.15
N ALA A 58 15.15 -5.60 -6.10
CA ALA A 58 13.77 -5.12 -6.24
C ALA A 58 13.69 -3.83 -7.07
N GLU A 59 14.51 -2.83 -6.74
CA GLU A 59 14.57 -1.53 -7.45
C GLU A 59 14.99 -1.67 -8.91
N LYS A 60 15.92 -2.59 -9.22
CA LYS A 60 16.33 -2.87 -10.60
C LYS A 60 15.18 -3.44 -11.42
N ASN A 61 14.33 -4.25 -10.80
CA ASN A 61 13.23 -4.92 -11.47
C ASN A 61 11.99 -4.03 -11.58
N CYS A 62 11.67 -3.26 -10.54
CA CYS A 62 10.51 -2.38 -10.49
C CYS A 62 10.81 -1.10 -9.68
N PRO A 63 10.22 0.04 -10.03
CA PRO A 63 10.29 1.25 -9.21
C PRO A 63 9.87 0.99 -7.76
N LEU A 64 10.50 1.69 -6.81
CA LEU A 64 10.17 1.52 -5.40
C LEU A 64 8.76 2.08 -5.10
N LEU A 65 7.95 1.34 -4.32
CA LEU A 65 6.57 1.71 -4.00
C LEU A 65 6.40 2.53 -2.72
N ASN A 66 7.36 2.49 -1.80
CA ASN A 66 7.21 3.04 -0.45
C ASN A 66 5.97 2.45 0.26
N GLN A 67 5.89 1.10 0.33
CA GLN A 67 4.76 0.39 0.97
C GLN A 67 4.68 0.81 2.45
N MET A 68 3.48 1.13 2.98
CA MET A 68 3.41 1.52 4.39
C MET A 68 3.80 0.35 5.30
N GLY A 69 4.35 0.73 6.44
CA GLY A 69 4.95 -0.20 7.37
C GLY A 69 6.31 -0.73 6.90
N ILE A 70 6.68 -0.61 5.63
CA ILE A 70 8.00 -1.04 5.11
C ILE A 70 8.90 0.16 4.82
N TYR A 71 8.42 1.12 4.02
CA TYR A 71 9.18 2.31 3.63
C TYR A 71 10.56 1.95 3.02
N GLU A 72 10.55 1.16 1.95
CA GLU A 72 11.74 0.59 1.30
C GLU A 72 12.81 1.62 0.95
N PRO A 73 12.48 2.82 0.39
CA PRO A 73 13.48 3.83 0.10
C PRO A 73 14.22 4.30 1.36
N THR A 74 13.52 4.40 2.51
CA THR A 74 14.11 4.75 3.80
C THR A 74 14.99 3.62 4.33
N ILE A 75 14.56 2.36 4.20
CA ILE A 75 15.40 1.20 4.53
C ILE A 75 16.68 1.19 3.67
N LEU A 76 16.58 1.42 2.36
CA LEU A 76 17.73 1.55 1.45
C LEU A 76 18.68 2.66 1.89
N ALA A 77 18.16 3.84 2.26
CA ALA A 77 18.97 4.93 2.79
C ALA A 77 19.70 4.52 4.07
N ALA A 78 19.00 3.89 5.02
CA ALA A 78 19.56 3.44 6.29
C ALA A 78 20.65 2.38 6.09
N CYS A 79 20.41 1.37 5.23
CA CYS A 79 21.42 0.39 4.87
C CYS A 79 22.63 1.05 4.20
N ALA A 80 22.42 1.99 3.27
CA ALA A 80 23.51 2.70 2.61
C ALA A 80 24.38 3.47 3.62
N VAL A 81 23.80 4.08 4.65
CA VAL A 81 24.58 4.67 5.75
C VAL A 81 25.43 3.61 6.46
N LYS A 82 24.81 2.51 6.88
CA LYS A 82 25.50 1.42 7.61
C LYS A 82 26.63 0.77 6.82
N LEU A 83 26.60 0.87 5.50
CA LEU A 83 27.60 0.33 4.58
C LEU A 83 28.63 1.39 4.12
N GLY A 84 28.63 2.59 4.69
CA GLY A 84 29.56 3.66 4.32
C GLY A 84 29.31 4.24 2.92
N LYS A 85 28.07 4.14 2.41
CA LYS A 85 27.65 4.65 1.10
C LYS A 85 26.88 5.97 1.25
N GLN A 86 27.47 6.97 1.92
CA GLN A 86 26.74 8.20 2.31
C GLN A 86 26.16 8.98 1.13
N LYS A 87 26.85 9.02 -0.02
CA LYS A 87 26.33 9.70 -1.22
C LYS A 87 25.01 9.07 -1.70
N GLU A 88 24.92 7.74 -1.63
CA GLU A 88 23.75 6.99 -2.03
C GLU A 88 22.63 7.11 -0.99
N ALA A 89 22.96 7.06 0.31
CA ALA A 89 22.00 7.34 1.37
C ALA A 89 21.32 8.70 1.19
N LEU A 90 22.11 9.74 0.87
CA LEU A 90 21.59 11.08 0.57
C LEU A 90 20.74 11.13 -0.71
N ASN A 91 21.00 10.29 -1.71
CA ASN A 91 20.13 10.16 -2.88
C ASN A 91 18.75 9.62 -2.47
N TYR A 92 18.72 8.54 -1.68
CA TYR A 92 17.47 7.92 -1.26
C TYR A 92 16.66 8.78 -0.29
N ILE A 93 17.33 9.51 0.61
CA ILE A 93 16.68 10.55 1.41
C ILE A 93 16.03 11.60 0.50
N GLU A 94 16.79 12.17 -0.43
CA GLU A 94 16.26 13.21 -1.31
C GLU A 94 15.11 12.68 -2.19
N PHE A 95 15.19 11.43 -2.64
CA PHE A 95 14.15 10.72 -3.37
C PHE A 95 12.86 10.58 -2.55
N THR A 96 12.94 10.12 -1.30
CA THR A 96 11.73 9.91 -0.48
C THR A 96 11.00 11.22 -0.16
N LEU A 97 11.75 12.32 0.03
CA LEU A 97 11.15 13.65 0.25
C LEU A 97 10.39 14.14 -1.00
N LYS A 98 10.94 13.89 -2.19
CA LYS A 98 10.39 14.39 -3.47
C LYS A 98 9.22 13.57 -3.97
N GLU A 99 9.36 12.25 -3.94
CA GLU A 99 8.40 11.36 -4.57
C GLU A 99 7.28 10.96 -3.62
N PHE A 100 7.57 10.73 -2.33
CA PHE A 100 6.60 10.23 -1.36
C PHE A 100 6.18 11.24 -0.29
N GLY A 101 6.71 12.48 -0.39
CA GLY A 101 6.35 13.55 0.53
C GLY A 101 6.73 13.28 1.98
N THR A 102 7.72 12.43 2.24
CA THR A 102 8.23 12.20 3.59
C THR A 102 8.66 13.54 4.20
N LYS A 103 8.21 13.86 5.42
CA LYS A 103 8.71 15.06 6.10
C LYS A 103 10.17 14.91 6.45
N PHE A 104 10.95 15.97 6.22
CA PHE A 104 12.38 15.97 6.54
C PHE A 104 12.65 15.80 8.03
N SER A 105 11.75 16.24 8.91
CA SER A 105 11.84 16.02 10.35
C SER A 105 11.92 14.53 10.72
N TYR A 106 11.23 13.64 9.99
CA TYR A 106 11.32 12.19 10.22
C TYR A 106 12.73 11.66 9.92
N ILE A 107 13.36 12.16 8.86
CA ILE A 107 14.75 11.79 8.52
C ILE A 107 15.74 12.47 9.48
N GLU A 108 15.50 13.72 9.85
CA GLU A 108 16.40 14.49 10.71
C GLU A 108 16.46 13.93 12.14
N ASN A 109 15.35 13.40 12.65
CA ASN A 109 15.25 12.87 14.00
C ASN A 109 15.67 11.40 14.10
N ASP A 110 15.82 10.68 12.99
CA ASP A 110 16.30 9.31 13.02
C ASP A 110 17.82 9.27 13.23
N SER A 111 18.21 8.63 14.33
CA SER A 111 19.60 8.44 14.73
C SER A 111 20.47 7.77 13.67
N VAL A 112 19.89 6.96 12.79
CA VAL A 112 20.62 6.27 11.73
C VAL A 112 21.28 7.24 10.76
N PHE A 113 20.71 8.44 10.58
CA PHE A 113 21.19 9.44 9.63
C PHE A 113 22.07 10.51 10.28
N HIS A 114 22.39 10.42 11.58
CA HIS A 114 23.14 11.44 12.30
C HIS A 114 24.50 11.77 11.68
N GLU A 115 25.24 10.78 11.18
CA GLU A 115 26.54 11.00 10.53
C GLU A 115 26.43 11.87 9.26
N LEU A 116 25.29 11.81 8.57
CA LEU A 116 25.05 12.56 7.34
C LEU A 116 24.89 14.06 7.58
N LYS A 117 24.55 14.48 8.81
CA LYS A 117 24.29 15.90 9.16
C LYS A 117 25.50 16.81 8.90
N THR A 118 26.71 16.26 8.91
CA THR A 118 27.96 16.98 8.66
C THR A 118 28.18 17.32 7.18
N TYR A 119 27.51 16.62 6.25
CA TYR A 119 27.73 16.76 4.83
C TYR A 119 27.06 18.03 4.27
N LYS A 120 27.77 18.75 3.40
CA LYS A 120 27.21 19.94 2.70
C LYS A 120 25.89 19.63 1.98
N ARG A 121 25.78 18.43 1.40
CA ARG A 121 24.57 17.99 0.70
C ARG A 121 23.38 17.80 1.64
N TRP A 122 23.58 17.34 2.88
CA TRP A 122 22.51 17.29 3.89
C TRP A 122 21.89 18.66 4.12
N LYS A 123 22.73 19.68 4.33
CA LYS A 123 22.28 21.07 4.50
C LYS A 123 21.49 21.57 3.29
N LYS A 124 21.93 21.22 2.08
CA LYS A 124 21.18 21.52 0.83
C LYS A 124 19.81 20.84 0.81
N ILE A 125 19.73 19.56 1.19
CA ILE A 125 18.46 18.83 1.26
C ILE A 125 17.54 19.49 2.28
N LYS A 126 18.03 19.78 3.50
CA LYS A 126 17.28 20.48 4.56
C LYS A 126 16.69 21.80 4.06
N ASN A 127 17.51 22.64 3.42
CA ASN A 127 17.07 23.94 2.90
C ASN A 127 16.04 23.84 1.76
N ASN A 128 15.97 22.70 1.07
CA ASN A 128 14.99 22.48 0.00
C ASN A 128 13.80 21.60 0.45
N ALA A 129 13.79 21.11 1.69
CA ALA A 129 12.80 20.14 2.16
C ALA A 129 11.37 20.67 2.05
N GLU A 130 11.11 21.91 2.47
CA GLU A 130 9.79 22.55 2.36
C GLU A 130 9.35 22.69 0.91
N LYS A 131 10.28 23.02 0.00
CA LYS A 131 10.02 23.10 -1.43
C LYS A 131 9.66 21.72 -2.01
N TYR A 132 10.37 20.67 -1.61
CA TYR A 132 10.05 19.30 -2.03
C TYR A 132 8.66 18.90 -1.55
N PHE A 133 8.35 19.15 -0.27
CA PHE A 133 7.04 18.86 0.28
C PHE A 133 5.93 19.63 -0.42
N LYS A 134 6.10 20.93 -0.66
CA LYS A 134 5.13 21.75 -1.41
C LYS A 134 4.89 21.20 -2.83
N ASN A 135 5.96 20.82 -3.52
CA ASN A 135 5.85 20.23 -4.86
C ASN A 135 5.12 18.88 -4.85
N TYR A 136 5.35 18.07 -3.82
CA TYR A 136 4.61 16.83 -3.60
C TYR A 136 3.12 17.11 -3.34
N SER A 137 2.80 17.97 -2.37
CA SER A 137 1.40 18.30 -2.01
C SER A 137 0.61 18.89 -3.18
N ASN A 138 1.25 19.63 -4.09
CA ASN A 138 0.59 20.16 -5.28
C ASN A 138 0.12 19.08 -6.27
N LYS A 139 0.60 17.84 -6.15
CA LYS A 139 0.15 16.70 -6.98
C LYS A 139 -1.03 15.94 -6.36
N VAL A 140 -1.37 16.24 -5.11
CA VAL A 140 -2.41 15.53 -4.36
C VAL A 140 -3.80 15.95 -4.82
N ASP A 141 -4.65 14.96 -5.09
CA ASP A 141 -6.07 15.16 -5.33
C ASP A 141 -6.83 15.31 -4.01
N PHE A 142 -6.92 16.56 -3.54
CA PHE A 142 -7.65 16.90 -2.32
C PHE A 142 -9.17 16.68 -2.43
N GLN A 143 -9.74 16.64 -3.65
CA GLN A 143 -11.16 16.35 -3.80
C GLN A 143 -11.41 14.86 -3.55
N LEU A 144 -10.63 14.00 -4.21
CA LEU A 144 -10.69 12.57 -3.96
C LEU A 144 -10.40 12.24 -2.49
N ARG A 145 -9.39 12.88 -1.88
CA ARG A 145 -9.08 12.71 -0.46
C ARG A 145 -10.28 13.01 0.47
N LYS A 146 -11.02 14.08 0.21
CA LYS A 146 -12.24 14.41 0.95
C LYS A 146 -13.35 13.37 0.75
N GLU A 147 -13.49 12.86 -0.47
CA GLU A 147 -14.46 11.80 -0.77
C GLU A 147 -14.14 10.51 0.00
N LEU A 148 -12.86 10.11 0.06
CA LEU A 148 -12.41 8.94 0.83
C LEU A 148 -12.66 9.12 2.34
N ASN A 149 -12.40 10.32 2.87
CA ASN A 149 -12.74 10.65 4.25
C ASN A 149 -14.23 10.47 4.52
N PHE A 150 -15.08 11.03 3.65
CA PHE A 150 -16.52 10.91 3.79
C PHE A 150 -16.98 9.44 3.75
N MET A 151 -16.42 8.63 2.84
CA MET A 151 -16.70 7.19 2.77
C MET A 151 -16.34 6.47 4.07
N SER A 152 -15.20 6.80 4.68
CA SER A 152 -14.74 6.24 5.96
C SER A 152 -15.63 6.67 7.14
N ILE A 153 -15.97 7.96 7.23
CA ILE A 153 -16.87 8.49 8.26
C ILE A 153 -18.24 7.81 8.20
N GLU A 154 -18.82 7.67 7.01
CA GLU A 154 -20.12 7.01 6.85
C GLU A 154 -20.07 5.52 7.20
N ASP A 155 -18.97 4.83 6.89
CA ASP A 155 -18.76 3.43 7.32
C ASP A 155 -18.69 3.31 8.84
N GLN A 156 -17.96 4.21 9.51
CA GLN A 156 -17.85 4.17 10.97
C GLN A 156 -19.15 4.58 11.67
N ARG A 157 -19.91 5.51 11.10
CA ARG A 157 -21.19 6.00 11.65
C ARG A 157 -22.20 4.87 11.91
N VAL A 158 -22.23 3.86 11.05
CA VAL A 158 -23.17 2.72 11.17
C VAL A 158 -22.61 1.55 12.01
N ARG A 159 -21.39 1.68 12.55
CA ARG A 159 -20.65 0.60 13.25
C ARG A 159 -20.23 0.92 14.68
N VAL A 160 -19.86 2.16 14.98
CA VAL A 160 -19.22 2.52 16.28
C VAL A 160 -20.24 2.84 17.37
N ASP A 161 -21.30 3.60 17.05
CA ASP A 161 -22.27 4.10 18.04
C ASP A 161 -23.57 3.27 18.05
N GLY A 162 -23.40 1.96 18.27
CA GLY A 162 -24.45 0.97 18.10
C GLY A 162 -24.51 0.48 16.66
N PHE A 163 -24.40 -0.84 16.49
CA PHE A 163 -24.33 -1.44 15.16
C PHE A 163 -25.70 -1.37 14.46
N ASP A 164 -25.80 -0.51 13.44
CA ASP A 164 -26.94 -0.42 12.54
C ASP A 164 -26.74 -1.37 11.36
N ALA A 165 -27.29 -2.59 11.49
CA ALA A 165 -27.12 -3.63 10.48
C ALA A 165 -27.72 -3.27 9.11
N GLU A 166 -28.81 -2.50 9.07
CA GLU A 166 -29.44 -2.13 7.81
C GLU A 166 -28.72 -0.92 7.18
N GLY A 167 -28.36 0.07 7.99
CA GLY A 167 -27.50 1.17 7.58
C GLY A 167 -26.16 0.68 7.03
N ALA A 168 -25.54 -0.31 7.67
CA ALA A 168 -24.30 -0.93 7.21
C ALA A 168 -24.42 -1.51 5.79
N LYS A 169 -25.48 -2.27 5.49
CA LYS A 169 -25.68 -2.83 4.14
C LYS A 169 -25.82 -1.74 3.08
N ILE A 170 -26.54 -0.66 3.39
CA ILE A 170 -26.74 0.47 2.49
C ILE A 170 -25.39 1.17 2.26
N VAL A 171 -24.67 1.51 3.32
CA VAL A 171 -23.37 2.17 3.26
C VAL A 171 -22.35 1.32 2.52
N ASP A 172 -22.26 0.01 2.81
CA ASP A 172 -21.36 -0.93 2.11
C ASP A 172 -21.66 -0.97 0.61
N SER A 173 -22.94 -0.93 0.23
CA SER A 173 -23.36 -0.87 -1.17
C SER A 173 -22.94 0.44 -1.85
N VAL A 174 -23.17 1.58 -1.18
CA VAL A 174 -22.81 2.90 -1.72
C VAL A 174 -21.28 3.02 -1.84
N ASN A 175 -20.54 2.63 -0.82
CA ASN A 175 -19.08 2.67 -0.80
C ASN A 175 -18.49 1.77 -1.88
N ASN A 176 -19.05 0.57 -2.10
CA ASN A 176 -18.62 -0.30 -3.19
C ASN A 176 -18.79 0.34 -4.57
N GLU A 177 -19.93 0.98 -4.85
CA GLU A 177 -20.16 1.65 -6.13
C GLU A 177 -19.28 2.91 -6.30
N LYS A 178 -19.02 3.65 -5.23
CA LYS A 178 -18.06 4.76 -5.24
C LYS A 178 -16.65 4.25 -5.53
N LEU A 179 -16.21 3.19 -4.85
CA LEU A 179 -14.90 2.59 -5.05
C LEU A 179 -14.71 2.11 -6.49
N LYS A 180 -15.73 1.47 -7.10
CA LYS A 180 -15.71 1.09 -8.52
C LYS A 180 -15.42 2.29 -9.42
N LYS A 181 -16.12 3.40 -9.21
CA LYS A 181 -15.92 4.63 -10.00
C LYS A 181 -14.53 5.22 -9.79
N ILE A 182 -14.06 5.28 -8.55
CA ILE A 182 -12.73 5.80 -8.21
C ILE A 182 -11.64 4.96 -8.89
N VAL A 183 -11.68 3.64 -8.72
CA VAL A 183 -10.71 2.72 -9.31
C VAL A 183 -10.73 2.79 -10.84
N ALA A 184 -11.91 2.84 -11.45
CA ALA A 184 -12.04 2.99 -12.89
C ALA A 184 -11.47 4.33 -13.40
N ASN A 185 -11.62 5.42 -12.63
CA ASN A 185 -11.16 6.74 -13.02
C ASN A 185 -9.64 6.91 -12.87
N CYS A 186 -9.04 6.41 -11.78
CA CYS A 186 -7.59 6.55 -11.55
C CYS A 186 -6.75 5.38 -12.08
N ASP A 187 -7.37 4.26 -12.46
CA ASP A 187 -6.69 3.01 -12.78
C ASP A 187 -5.70 2.61 -11.66
N CYS A 188 -6.20 2.68 -10.42
CA CYS A 188 -5.42 2.51 -9.19
C CYS A 188 -6.34 2.19 -7.99
N TYR A 189 -5.79 1.61 -6.93
CA TYR A 189 -6.44 1.66 -5.62
C TYR A 189 -6.02 2.95 -4.90
N PRO A 190 -6.97 3.76 -4.40
CA PRO A 190 -6.65 5.08 -3.87
C PRO A 190 -6.05 4.99 -2.46
N ASN A 191 -4.73 4.83 -2.37
CA ASN A 191 -3.98 4.85 -1.11
C ASN A 191 -2.76 5.79 -1.18
N TYR A 192 -2.07 5.95 -0.05
CA TYR A 192 -0.90 6.83 0.06
C TYR A 192 0.30 6.39 -0.81
N SER A 193 0.49 5.08 -1.09
CA SER A 193 1.64 4.59 -1.88
C SER A 193 1.61 5.01 -3.35
N ILE A 194 0.43 5.34 -3.90
CA ILE A 194 0.27 5.78 -5.30
C ILE A 194 0.47 7.29 -5.46
N ASN A 195 0.72 8.02 -4.36
CA ASN A 195 0.91 9.47 -4.35
C ASN A 195 -0.24 10.28 -4.99
N LEU A 196 -1.41 9.65 -5.19
CA LEU A 196 -2.60 10.32 -5.74
C LEU A 196 -3.32 11.13 -4.65
N VAL A 197 -3.51 10.53 -3.49
CA VAL A 197 -4.31 11.10 -2.39
C VAL A 197 -3.46 11.67 -1.27
N GLY A 198 -2.13 11.61 -1.40
CA GLY A 198 -1.18 12.13 -0.42
C GLY A 198 -1.06 11.30 0.86
N ASN A 199 0.00 11.54 1.64
CA ASN A 199 0.18 10.95 2.97
C ASN A 199 -0.52 11.79 4.07
N TYR A 200 -0.47 11.32 5.32
CA TYR A 200 -1.06 12.01 6.48
C TYR A 200 -0.59 13.46 6.64
N ASP A 201 0.69 13.72 6.38
CA ASP A 201 1.31 15.01 6.70
C ASP A 201 0.90 16.16 5.76
N VAL A 202 0.08 15.86 4.75
CA VAL A 202 -0.46 16.84 3.81
C VAL A 202 -1.49 17.75 4.47
N ASP A 203 -2.38 17.18 5.29
CA ASP A 203 -3.47 17.89 5.97
C ASP A 203 -3.95 17.20 7.27
N GLU A 204 -3.14 16.31 7.84
CA GLU A 204 -3.41 15.58 9.10
C GLU A 204 -4.62 14.64 9.05
N PHE A 205 -4.93 14.11 7.88
CA PHE A 205 -5.97 13.11 7.66
C PHE A 205 -5.39 11.78 7.13
N ASP A 206 -5.95 10.62 7.45
CA ASP A 206 -5.50 9.34 6.87
C ASP A 206 -6.46 8.90 5.74
N PRO A 207 -6.06 8.94 4.46
CA PRO A 207 -6.91 8.54 3.34
C PRO A 207 -7.03 7.02 3.19
N GLU A 208 -6.51 6.24 4.13
CA GLU A 208 -6.55 4.78 4.09
C GLU A 208 -7.98 4.24 4.20
N ILE A 209 -8.38 3.46 3.20
CA ILE A 209 -9.75 2.91 3.07
C ILE A 209 -9.79 1.39 2.89
N SER A 210 -8.69 0.67 3.17
CA SER A 210 -8.64 -0.81 3.08
C SER A 210 -9.73 -1.50 3.89
N VAL A 211 -10.15 -0.94 5.02
CA VAL A 211 -11.27 -1.48 5.81
C VAL A 211 -12.56 -1.61 5.00
N LEU A 212 -12.82 -0.71 4.04
CA LEU A 212 -14.00 -0.77 3.19
C LEU A 212 -13.99 -2.02 2.29
N VAL A 213 -12.80 -2.48 1.89
CA VAL A 213 -12.63 -3.71 1.10
C VAL A 213 -13.06 -4.93 1.92
N MET A 214 -12.79 -4.93 3.23
CA MET A 214 -13.20 -6.01 4.13
C MET A 214 -14.72 -6.11 4.26
N HIS A 215 -15.47 -5.06 3.93
CA HIS A 215 -16.93 -5.00 4.00
C HIS A 215 -17.62 -5.33 2.66
N ILE A 216 -16.86 -5.60 1.60
CA ILE A 216 -17.40 -6.06 0.32
C ILE A 216 -17.89 -7.50 0.48
N ASN A 217 -19.18 -7.73 0.25
CA ASN A 217 -19.79 -9.06 0.34
C ASN A 217 -19.34 -10.02 -0.78
N SER A 218 -19.65 -11.30 -0.62
CA SER A 218 -19.15 -12.37 -1.48
C SER A 218 -19.64 -12.27 -2.91
N GLU A 219 -20.90 -11.83 -3.11
CA GLU A 219 -21.48 -11.62 -4.44
C GLU A 219 -20.73 -10.54 -5.22
N ARG A 220 -20.26 -9.49 -4.54
CA ARG A 220 -19.52 -8.38 -5.15
C ARG A 220 -18.01 -8.65 -5.22
N ALA A 221 -17.49 -9.54 -4.38
CA ALA A 221 -16.07 -9.88 -4.36
C ALA A 221 -15.59 -10.45 -5.71
N GLU A 222 -16.42 -11.20 -6.42
CA GLU A 222 -16.05 -11.76 -7.74
C GLU A 222 -15.70 -10.69 -8.78
N TYR A 223 -16.33 -9.52 -8.71
CA TYR A 223 -15.96 -8.37 -9.56
C TYR A 223 -14.55 -7.86 -9.23
N TRP A 224 -14.22 -7.80 -7.93
CA TRP A 224 -12.98 -7.19 -7.45
C TRP A 224 -11.76 -8.09 -7.53
N LYS A 225 -11.92 -9.41 -7.41
CA LYS A 225 -10.80 -10.37 -7.47
C LYS A 225 -9.86 -10.13 -8.67
N PRO A 226 -10.31 -10.18 -9.93
CA PRO A 226 -9.40 -9.99 -11.07
C PRO A 226 -8.82 -8.57 -11.14
N ILE A 227 -9.59 -7.56 -10.71
CA ILE A 227 -9.18 -6.15 -10.75
C ILE A 227 -8.07 -5.87 -9.73
N PHE A 228 -8.26 -6.30 -8.48
CA PHE A 228 -7.24 -6.12 -7.45
C PHE A 228 -5.98 -6.90 -7.77
N LEU A 229 -6.09 -8.14 -8.26
CA LEU A 229 -4.91 -8.91 -8.65
C LEU A 229 -4.11 -8.20 -9.76
N ASP A 230 -4.80 -7.64 -10.76
CA ASP A 230 -4.14 -6.87 -11.81
C ASP A 230 -3.50 -5.58 -11.28
N LEU A 231 -4.20 -4.80 -10.46
CA LEU A 231 -3.65 -3.59 -9.87
C LEU A 231 -2.44 -3.88 -8.98
N ILE A 232 -2.47 -4.94 -8.17
CA ILE A 232 -1.36 -5.36 -7.32
C ILE A 232 -0.16 -5.74 -8.17
N ARG A 233 -0.38 -6.55 -9.23
CA ARG A 233 0.65 -6.95 -10.19
C ARG A 233 1.35 -5.75 -10.80
N ARG A 234 0.61 -4.69 -11.11
CA ARG A 234 1.13 -3.44 -11.70
C ARG A 234 1.68 -2.44 -10.67
N GLY A 235 1.69 -2.78 -9.39
CA GLY A 235 2.12 -1.88 -8.31
C GLY A 235 1.19 -0.70 -8.11
N ARG A 236 -0.08 -0.84 -8.49
CA ARG A 236 -1.14 0.18 -8.40
C ARG A 236 -2.14 -0.05 -7.27
N ALA A 237 -1.89 -1.06 -6.45
CA ALA A 237 -2.62 -1.36 -5.24
C ALA A 237 -1.73 -2.09 -4.23
N PRO A 238 -1.94 -1.93 -2.90
CA PRO A 238 -1.25 -2.73 -1.89
C PRO A 238 -1.60 -4.21 -2.04
N ALA A 239 -0.62 -5.10 -1.86
CA ALA A 239 -0.87 -6.54 -1.92
C ALA A 239 -1.87 -7.05 -0.87
N SER A 240 -1.98 -6.37 0.28
CA SER A 240 -2.87 -6.76 1.38
C SER A 240 -4.35 -6.80 0.98
N ILE A 241 -4.80 -5.90 0.09
CA ILE A 241 -6.23 -5.74 -0.21
C ILE A 241 -6.86 -7.00 -0.78
N TYR A 242 -6.07 -7.86 -1.46
CA TYR A 242 -6.57 -9.12 -1.98
C TYR A 242 -6.86 -10.10 -0.85
N GLY A 243 -5.93 -10.25 0.09
CA GLY A 243 -6.15 -11.06 1.29
C GLY A 243 -7.32 -10.53 2.12
N ASP A 244 -7.38 -9.21 2.31
CA ASP A 244 -8.45 -8.52 3.03
C ASP A 244 -9.84 -8.81 2.44
N LEU A 245 -9.97 -8.77 1.11
CA LEU A 245 -11.21 -9.10 0.41
C LEU A 245 -11.63 -10.56 0.61
N ILE A 246 -10.69 -11.51 0.46
CA ILE A 246 -11.02 -12.94 0.49
C ILE A 246 -11.32 -13.41 1.91
N ASP A 247 -10.42 -13.15 2.84
CA ASP A 247 -10.53 -13.68 4.20
C ASP A 247 -11.67 -13.01 4.98
N SER A 248 -12.02 -11.74 4.69
CA SER A 248 -13.17 -11.10 5.34
C SER A 248 -14.49 -11.79 4.97
N ASN A 249 -14.64 -12.25 3.73
CA ASN A 249 -15.80 -12.97 3.24
C ASN A 249 -15.88 -14.39 3.82
N LEU A 250 -14.75 -15.06 4.01
CA LEU A 250 -14.70 -16.40 4.60
C LEU A 250 -14.85 -16.41 6.13
N ARG A 251 -14.57 -15.27 6.79
CA ARG A 251 -14.60 -15.12 8.25
C ARG A 251 -15.90 -15.59 8.89
N ILE A 252 -17.05 -15.38 8.23
CA ILE A 252 -18.37 -15.81 8.75
C ILE A 252 -18.48 -17.33 8.91
N ASN A 253 -17.77 -18.09 8.08
CA ASN A 253 -17.68 -19.55 8.13
C ASN A 253 -16.56 -20.02 9.07
N GLY A 254 -15.81 -19.08 9.64
CA GLY A 254 -14.71 -19.36 10.54
C GLY A 254 -13.46 -19.97 9.88
N VAL A 255 -13.38 -19.95 8.55
CA VAL A 255 -12.24 -20.44 7.76
C VAL A 255 -11.59 -19.30 6.98
N PHE A 256 -10.35 -19.50 6.52
CA PHE A 256 -9.54 -18.47 5.86
C PHE A 256 -8.67 -19.11 4.76
N ASP A 257 -8.38 -18.36 3.69
CA ASP A 257 -7.53 -18.85 2.58
C ASP A 257 -6.11 -18.30 2.69
N TYR A 258 -5.99 -17.05 3.12
CA TYR A 258 -4.73 -16.31 3.20
C TYR A 258 -4.23 -16.11 4.63
N GLY A 259 -5.07 -16.31 5.65
CA GLY A 259 -4.69 -16.15 7.05
C GLY A 259 -4.19 -14.74 7.37
N ILE A 260 -4.88 -13.69 6.91
CA ILE A 260 -4.49 -12.29 7.14
C ILE A 260 -4.55 -11.89 8.63
N TYR A 261 -5.45 -12.51 9.39
CA TYR A 261 -5.68 -12.20 10.80
C TYR A 261 -4.66 -12.90 11.69
N GLN A 262 -4.08 -12.16 12.63
CA GLN A 262 -3.02 -12.63 13.53
C GLN A 262 -3.50 -13.71 14.52
N ASN A 263 -4.78 -13.72 14.87
CA ASN A 263 -5.38 -14.66 15.80
C ASN A 263 -5.88 -15.96 15.12
N VAL A 264 -5.61 -16.14 13.83
CA VAL A 264 -6.00 -17.33 13.08
C VAL A 264 -4.85 -18.32 13.07
N GLY A 265 -5.12 -19.52 13.58
CA GLY A 265 -4.20 -20.66 13.60
C GLY A 265 -4.29 -21.54 12.35
N PRO A 266 -3.34 -22.48 12.17
CA PRO A 266 -3.28 -23.38 11.01
C PRO A 266 -4.55 -24.20 10.77
N ASP A 267 -5.25 -24.58 11.84
CA ASP A 267 -6.47 -25.39 11.83
C ASP A 267 -7.66 -24.71 11.16
N ARG A 268 -7.63 -23.38 11.04
CA ARG A 268 -8.68 -22.56 10.44
C ARG A 268 -8.31 -22.04 9.04
N ILE A 269 -7.15 -22.42 8.53
CA ILE A 269 -6.68 -22.00 7.21
C ILE A 269 -6.82 -23.17 6.25
N ASN A 270 -7.59 -22.97 5.19
CA ASN A 270 -7.78 -23.96 4.14
C ASN A 270 -6.43 -24.34 3.53
N ASP A 271 -6.14 -25.64 3.41
CA ASP A 271 -4.91 -26.13 2.76
C ASP A 271 -3.64 -25.39 3.27
N TYR A 272 -3.46 -25.39 4.60
CA TYR A 272 -2.39 -24.64 5.26
C TYR A 272 -1.00 -24.97 4.73
N GLU A 273 -0.76 -26.22 4.31
CA GLU A 273 0.53 -26.67 3.75
C GLU A 273 0.94 -25.89 2.48
N ASN A 274 -0.04 -25.41 1.69
CA ASN A 274 0.21 -24.58 0.51
C ASN A 274 -0.08 -23.08 0.74
N LEU A 275 -0.26 -22.64 1.98
CA LEU A 275 -0.59 -21.25 2.32
C LEU A 275 0.38 -20.25 1.69
N ASP A 276 1.68 -20.45 1.89
CA ASP A 276 2.68 -19.50 1.40
C ASP A 276 2.75 -19.46 -0.13
N LYS A 277 2.53 -20.59 -0.80
CA LYS A 277 2.41 -20.63 -2.26
C LYS A 277 1.25 -19.74 -2.73
N ARG A 278 0.09 -19.81 -2.07
CA ARG A 278 -1.06 -18.96 -2.39
C ARG A 278 -0.79 -17.49 -2.08
N ARG A 279 -0.20 -17.18 -0.92
CA ARG A 279 0.14 -15.81 -0.50
C ARG A 279 1.11 -15.16 -1.48
N ILE A 280 2.18 -15.86 -1.86
CA ILE A 280 3.18 -15.37 -2.82
C ILE A 280 2.53 -15.07 -4.18
N ALA A 281 1.62 -15.94 -4.65
CA ALA A 281 0.95 -15.80 -5.95
C ALA A 281 0.10 -14.51 -6.09
N VAL A 282 -0.26 -13.87 -4.98
CA VAL A 282 -1.01 -12.60 -4.95
C VAL A 282 -0.18 -11.44 -4.39
N GLY A 283 1.13 -11.63 -4.22
CA GLY A 283 2.04 -10.62 -3.72
C GLY A 283 2.07 -10.44 -2.20
N LEU A 284 1.35 -11.25 -1.42
CA LEU A 284 1.40 -11.21 0.04
C LEU A 284 2.72 -11.78 0.58
N PRO A 285 3.19 -11.34 1.77
CA PRO A 285 4.35 -11.96 2.40
C PRO A 285 4.04 -13.39 2.85
N THR A 286 5.04 -14.22 3.08
CA THR A 286 4.84 -15.52 3.74
C THR A 286 4.30 -15.36 5.15
N ARG A 287 3.66 -16.41 5.68
CA ARG A 287 3.15 -16.43 7.05
C ARG A 287 4.30 -16.30 8.06
N ALA A 288 5.41 -17.01 7.83
CA ALA A 288 6.60 -16.91 8.66
C ALA A 288 7.15 -15.48 8.77
N TYR A 289 7.15 -14.72 7.66
CA TYR A 289 7.52 -13.31 7.70
C TYR A 289 6.53 -12.46 8.49
N GLN A 290 5.23 -12.68 8.29
CA GLN A 290 4.17 -11.95 9.01
C GLN A 290 4.29 -12.15 10.52
N ASP A 291 4.48 -13.40 10.96
CA ASP A 291 4.65 -13.76 12.37
C ASP A 291 5.93 -13.13 12.93
N PHE A 292 7.05 -13.18 12.20
CA PHE A 292 8.30 -12.53 12.60
C PHE A 292 8.13 -11.02 12.83
N VAL A 293 7.49 -10.31 11.89
CA VAL A 293 7.29 -8.85 12.01
C VAL A 293 6.39 -8.53 13.21
N TYR A 294 5.33 -9.31 13.43
CA TYR A 294 4.46 -9.14 14.58
C TYR A 294 5.24 -9.30 15.90
N GLU A 295 5.99 -10.39 16.05
CA GLU A 295 6.79 -10.64 17.24
C GLU A 295 7.89 -9.58 17.46
N TYR A 296 8.53 -9.13 16.38
CA TYR A 296 9.52 -8.07 16.43
C TYR A 296 8.93 -6.82 17.09
N TRP A 297 7.79 -6.33 16.60
CA TRP A 297 7.16 -5.13 17.14
C TRP A 297 6.61 -5.32 18.55
N GLN A 298 6.10 -6.52 18.89
CA GLN A 298 5.74 -6.84 20.27
C GLN A 298 6.94 -6.73 21.21
N ARG A 299 8.12 -7.21 20.80
CA ARG A 299 9.36 -7.07 21.60
C ARG A 299 9.79 -5.61 21.73
N GLU A 300 9.80 -4.84 20.64
CA GLU A 300 10.17 -3.42 20.68
C GLU A 300 9.22 -2.59 21.53
N TYR A 301 7.91 -2.84 21.43
CA TYR A 301 6.91 -2.19 22.26
C TYR A 301 7.10 -2.48 23.76
N ARG A 302 7.41 -3.73 24.11
CA ARG A 302 7.75 -4.11 25.51
C ARG A 302 9.00 -3.40 26.01
N LYS A 303 10.04 -3.22 25.18
CA LYS A 303 11.24 -2.45 25.54
C LYS A 303 10.89 -0.98 25.77
N TYR A 304 10.10 -0.39 24.88
CA TYR A 304 9.64 0.98 25.01
C TYR A 304 8.86 1.20 26.32
N LYS A 305 7.92 0.33 26.66
CA LYS A 305 7.18 0.40 27.95
C LYS A 305 8.11 0.39 29.15
N LYS A 306 9.07 -0.56 29.18
CA LYS A 306 10.06 -0.66 30.27
C LYS A 306 10.92 0.60 30.42
N GLN A 307 11.28 1.25 29.33
CA GLN A 307 12.09 2.47 29.34
C GLN A 307 11.31 3.71 29.79
N ASN A 308 9.99 3.72 29.60
CA ASN A 308 9.14 4.89 29.84
C ASN A 308 8.16 4.73 31.04
N GLY A 309 8.28 3.65 31.81
CA GLY A 309 7.54 3.48 33.06
C GLY A 309 6.03 3.21 32.92
N ASN A 310 5.60 2.65 31.79
CA ASN A 310 4.19 2.30 31.51
C ASN A 310 3.88 0.81 31.68
#